data_AF-A0A7C8Z4Y6-F1
#
_entry.id   AF-A0A7C8Z4Y6-F1
#
_cell.length_a   1.000
_cell.length_b   1.000
_cell.length_c   1.000
_cell.angle_alpha   90.00
_cell.angle_beta   90.00
_cell.angle_gamma   90.00
#
_symmetry.space_group_name_H-M   'P 1'
#
loop_
_entity.id
_entity.type
_entity.pdbx_description
1 polymer ?
#
loop_
_entity_poly.entity_id
_entity_poly.type
_entity_poly.pdbx_seq_one_letter_code
_entity_poly.pdbx_strand_id
1 'polypeptide(L)'
;MMELLGMMPRKIALGGRYSRDFFNRYGDLRHIRRLRFWPLNKVLMEKYDFSERDANDMTDFLIPILDFVPEKRPSAGQCLSHPWIAGGPHRLKPCPPSEGRQVDTGAASDKQKREKDEREAMEKGMGSIAISTDPKLGKHPLSSPNKASKAAVTSSSR
;
A
#
# COMPACT_ATOMS: atom_id res chain seq x y z
N MET A 1 -13.29 -8.27 24.04
CA MET A 1 -14.49 -7.74 23.35
C MET A 1 -14.93 -6.40 23.94
N MET A 2 -15.22 -6.32 25.25
CA MET A 2 -15.65 -5.05 25.87
C MET A 2 -14.59 -3.93 25.85
N GLU A 3 -13.31 -4.26 25.93
CA GLU A 3 -12.23 -3.27 25.82
C GLU A 3 -12.18 -2.54 24.47
N LEU A 4 -12.67 -3.19 23.41
CA LEU A 4 -12.65 -2.68 22.04
C LEU A 4 -13.96 -1.98 21.67
N LEU A 5 -15.09 -2.57 22.05
CA LEU A 5 -16.44 -2.17 21.62
C LEU A 5 -17.23 -1.42 22.70
N GLY A 6 -16.65 -1.24 23.89
CA GLY A 6 -17.32 -0.67 25.05
C GLY A 6 -18.07 -1.69 25.89
N MET A 7 -18.87 -1.20 26.84
CA MET A 7 -19.58 -2.06 27.79
C MET A 7 -20.67 -2.88 27.10
N MET A 8 -20.73 -4.18 27.44
CA MET A 8 -21.76 -5.06 26.92
C MET A 8 -23.12 -4.75 27.58
N PRO A 9 -24.21 -4.60 26.81
CA PRO A 9 -25.54 -4.39 27.38
C PRO A 9 -25.93 -5.53 28.31
N ARG A 10 -26.48 -5.20 29.49
CA ARG A 10 -26.84 -6.17 30.54
C ARG A 10 -27.75 -7.31 30.04
N LYS A 11 -28.70 -7.00 29.14
CA LYS A 11 -29.61 -8.00 28.56
C LYS A 11 -28.84 -9.09 27.80
N ILE A 12 -27.80 -8.69 27.06
CA ILE A 12 -26.94 -9.62 26.31
C ILE A 12 -26.01 -10.36 27.27
N ALA A 13 -25.37 -9.62 28.20
CA ALA A 13 -24.45 -10.20 29.17
C ALA A 13 -25.08 -11.32 30.02
N LEU A 14 -26.36 -11.18 30.39
CA LEU A 14 -27.06 -12.14 31.24
C LEU A 14 -27.92 -13.17 30.48
N GLY A 15 -28.07 -13.03 29.16
CA GLY A 15 -28.96 -13.89 28.36
C GLY A 15 -28.35 -15.21 27.89
N GLY A 16 -27.03 -15.41 28.04
CA GLY A 16 -26.31 -16.58 27.57
C GLY A 16 -26.35 -17.76 28.55
N ARG A 17 -26.25 -18.98 27.99
CA ARG A 17 -26.15 -20.23 28.78
C ARG A 17 -25.04 -20.20 29.83
N TYR A 18 -23.90 -19.62 29.47
CA TYR A 18 -22.69 -19.54 30.31
C TYR A 18 -22.53 -18.17 30.99
N SER A 19 -23.53 -17.30 30.94
CA SER A 19 -23.44 -15.93 31.47
C SER A 19 -23.07 -15.87 32.95
N ARG A 20 -23.47 -16.88 33.73
CA ARG A 20 -23.21 -16.94 35.17
C ARG A 20 -21.72 -17.10 35.51
N ASP A 21 -20.93 -17.69 34.63
CA ASP A 21 -19.50 -17.94 34.86
C ASP A 21 -18.67 -16.66 34.65
N PHE A 22 -19.13 -15.77 33.76
CA PHE A 22 -18.42 -14.55 33.38
C PHE A 22 -18.95 -13.30 34.07
N PHE A 23 -20.28 -13.19 34.28
CA PHE A 23 -20.93 -11.96 34.72
C PHE A 23 -21.60 -12.08 36.10
N ASN A 24 -21.58 -10.98 36.85
CA ASN A 24 -22.34 -10.80 38.08
C ASN A 24 -23.83 -10.48 37.75
N ARG A 25 -24.70 -10.37 38.76
CA ARG A 25 -26.13 -10.03 38.56
C ARG A 25 -26.38 -8.63 37.95
N TYR A 26 -25.38 -7.75 38.03
CA TYR A 26 -25.41 -6.39 37.51
C TYR A 26 -24.96 -6.31 36.04
N GLY A 27 -24.29 -7.34 35.51
CA GLY A 27 -23.76 -7.39 34.15
C GLY A 27 -22.26 -7.08 34.04
N ASP A 28 -21.54 -6.97 35.16
CA ASP A 28 -20.09 -6.76 35.16
C ASP A 28 -19.33 -8.08 35.22
N LEU A 29 -18.08 -8.07 34.74
CA LEU A 29 -17.21 -9.25 34.79
C LEU A 29 -16.87 -9.62 36.24
N ARG A 30 -16.93 -10.92 36.55
CA ARG A 30 -16.63 -11.44 37.89
C ARG A 30 -15.15 -11.37 38.24
N HIS A 31 -14.32 -11.83 37.32
CA HIS A 31 -12.89 -12.08 37.57
C HIS A 31 -12.00 -10.93 37.09
N ILE A 32 -12.53 -10.02 36.25
CA ILE A 32 -11.77 -8.90 35.68
C ILE A 32 -12.35 -7.60 36.23
N ARG A 33 -11.56 -6.92 37.08
CA ARG A 33 -11.98 -5.66 37.75
C ARG A 33 -11.59 -4.39 37.00
N ARG A 34 -10.60 -4.47 36.11
CA ARG A 34 -10.06 -3.33 35.37
C ARG A 34 -10.00 -3.69 33.90
N LEU A 35 -10.80 -2.99 33.10
CA LEU A 35 -10.76 -3.08 31.64
C LEU A 35 -9.91 -1.93 31.11
N ARG A 36 -9.02 -2.23 30.16
CA ARG A 36 -8.23 -1.23 29.45
C ARG A 36 -8.86 -0.98 28.10
N PHE A 37 -9.67 0.07 28.03
CA PHE A 37 -10.34 0.41 26.78
C PHE A 37 -9.32 0.90 25.74
N TRP A 38 -9.36 0.29 24.57
CA TRP A 38 -8.60 0.71 23.40
C TRP A 38 -9.53 0.56 22.19
N PRO A 39 -10.25 1.64 21.81
CA PRO A 39 -11.27 1.56 20.78
C PRO A 39 -10.65 1.24 19.42
N LEU A 40 -11.42 0.59 18.55
CA LEU A 40 -10.93 0.03 17.29
C LEU A 40 -10.20 1.06 16.42
N ASN A 41 -10.75 2.27 16.29
CA ASN A 41 -10.13 3.36 15.56
C ASN A 41 -8.71 3.69 16.08
N LYS A 42 -8.54 3.81 17.40
CA LYS A 42 -7.24 4.06 18.02
C LYS A 42 -6.27 2.91 17.80
N VAL A 43 -6.75 1.67 17.86
CA VAL A 43 -5.94 0.49 17.54
C VAL A 43 -5.46 0.57 16.08
N LEU A 44 -6.33 0.90 15.14
CA LEU A 44 -5.98 1.02 13.72
C LEU A 44 -4.92 2.11 13.48
N MET A 45 -5.09 3.27 14.10
CA MET A 45 -4.12 4.37 13.95
C MET A 45 -2.79 4.10 14.64
N GLU A 46 -2.80 3.68 15.91
CA GLU A 46 -1.59 3.61 16.74
C GLU A 46 -0.80 2.32 16.55
N LYS A 47 -1.49 1.20 16.27
CA LYS A 47 -0.85 -0.12 16.15
C LYS A 47 -0.60 -0.51 14.70
N TYR A 48 -1.43 -0.03 13.78
CA TYR A 48 -1.38 -0.42 12.36
C TYR A 48 -1.06 0.75 11.43
N ASP A 49 -0.76 1.93 11.98
CA ASP A 49 -0.37 3.13 11.23
C ASP A 49 -1.38 3.52 10.13
N PHE A 50 -2.67 3.27 10.37
CA PHE A 50 -3.73 3.73 9.46
C PHE A 50 -3.80 5.26 9.48
N SER A 51 -4.10 5.84 8.31
CA SER A 51 -4.53 7.24 8.27
C SER A 51 -5.83 7.38 9.07
N GLU A 52 -6.06 8.55 9.67
CA GLU A 52 -7.28 8.82 10.44
C GLU A 52 -8.55 8.53 9.59
N ARG A 53 -8.51 8.91 8.31
CA ARG A 53 -9.62 8.66 7.38
C ARG A 53 -9.85 7.17 7.17
N ASP A 54 -8.82 6.41 6.84
CA ASP A 54 -8.98 4.96 6.57
C ASP A 54 -9.39 4.21 7.84
N ALA A 55 -8.87 4.64 9.00
CA ALA A 55 -9.24 4.08 10.30
C ALA A 55 -10.72 4.34 10.61
N ASN A 56 -11.21 5.56 10.34
CA ASN A 56 -12.63 5.91 10.49
C ASN A 56 -13.50 5.08 9.54
N ASP A 57 -13.16 5.06 8.24
CA ASP A 57 -13.95 4.35 7.22
C ASP A 57 -14.04 2.84 7.51
N MET A 58 -12.94 2.23 7.96
CA MET A 58 -12.92 0.82 8.40
C MET A 58 -13.68 0.60 9.71
N THR A 59 -13.56 1.53 10.66
CA THR A 59 -14.27 1.44 11.95
C THR A 59 -15.78 1.52 11.74
N ASP A 60 -16.25 2.43 10.88
CA ASP A 60 -17.66 2.60 10.52
C ASP A 60 -18.25 1.34 9.89
N PHE A 61 -17.44 0.61 9.12
CA PHE A 61 -17.82 -0.69 8.58
C PHE A 61 -17.88 -1.78 9.66
N LEU A 62 -16.86 -1.88 10.52
CA LEU A 62 -16.69 -3.01 11.44
C LEU A 62 -17.55 -2.91 12.72
N ILE A 63 -17.76 -1.71 13.27
CA ILE A 63 -18.52 -1.55 14.52
C ILE A 63 -19.93 -2.15 14.42
N PRO A 64 -20.75 -1.87 13.38
CA PRO A 64 -22.08 -2.43 13.26
C PRO A 64 -22.09 -3.96 13.15
N ILE A 65 -21.09 -4.54 12.48
CA ILE A 65 -20.94 -6.00 12.32
C ILE A 65 -20.63 -6.66 13.66
N LEU A 66 -19.93 -5.94 14.54
CA LEU A 66 -19.48 -6.42 15.84
C LEU A 66 -20.43 -6.08 17.00
N ASP A 67 -21.61 -5.50 16.73
CA ASP A 67 -22.58 -5.12 17.78
C ASP A 67 -22.90 -6.31 18.71
N PHE A 68 -23.02 -6.07 20.00
CA PHE A 68 -23.37 -7.10 20.97
C PHE A 68 -24.77 -7.68 20.74
N VAL A 69 -25.69 -6.88 20.22
CA VAL A 69 -27.08 -7.24 19.94
C VAL A 69 -27.16 -7.82 18.53
N PRO A 70 -27.41 -9.13 18.37
CA PRO A 70 -27.41 -9.77 17.05
C PRO A 70 -28.41 -9.15 16.08
N GLU A 71 -29.56 -8.69 16.57
CA GLU A 71 -30.64 -8.10 15.78
C GLU A 71 -30.26 -6.75 15.14
N LYS A 72 -29.22 -6.09 15.66
CA LYS A 72 -28.71 -4.83 15.10
C LYS A 72 -27.64 -5.04 14.05
N ARG A 73 -27.09 -6.25 13.93
CA ARG A 73 -26.00 -6.51 12.99
C ARG A 73 -26.53 -6.49 11.56
N PRO A 74 -25.86 -5.80 10.64
CA PRO A 74 -26.23 -5.85 9.24
C PRO A 74 -26.05 -7.27 8.71
N SER A 75 -26.95 -7.68 7.81
CA SER A 75 -26.78 -8.91 7.03
C SER A 75 -25.58 -8.78 6.08
N ALA A 76 -24.99 -9.91 5.69
CA ALA A 76 -23.84 -9.92 4.78
C ALA A 76 -24.14 -9.18 3.46
N GLY A 77 -25.37 -9.29 2.93
CA GLY A 77 -25.79 -8.57 1.72
C GLY A 77 -25.79 -7.05 1.91
N GLN A 78 -26.20 -6.55 3.09
CA GLN A 78 -26.13 -5.13 3.42
C GLN A 78 -24.68 -4.65 3.62
N CYS A 79 -23.80 -5.50 4.13
CA CYS A 79 -22.37 -5.17 4.27
C CYS A 79 -21.70 -4.91 2.91
N LEU A 80 -22.14 -5.59 1.85
CA LEU A 80 -21.56 -5.43 0.50
C LEU A 80 -21.81 -4.04 -0.10
N SER A 81 -22.86 -3.34 0.33
CA SER A 81 -23.15 -1.98 -0.15
C SER A 81 -22.41 -0.89 0.63
N HIS A 82 -21.65 -1.25 1.67
CA HIS A 82 -20.94 -0.27 2.47
C HIS A 82 -19.81 0.40 1.66
N PRO A 83 -19.62 1.74 1.73
CA PRO A 83 -18.62 2.46 0.95
C PRO A 83 -17.20 1.90 1.09
N TRP A 84 -16.84 1.42 2.28
CA TRP A 84 -15.53 0.80 2.55
C TRP A 84 -15.28 -0.47 1.69
N ILE A 85 -16.32 -1.26 1.38
CA ILE A 85 -16.24 -2.42 0.48
C ILE A 85 -16.45 -1.98 -0.98
N ALA A 86 -17.39 -1.08 -1.22
CA ALA A 86 -17.83 -0.67 -2.56
C ALA A 86 -16.83 0.25 -3.29
N GLY A 87 -15.98 0.97 -2.57
CA GLY A 87 -14.94 1.85 -3.13
C GLY A 87 -13.85 1.14 -3.93
N GLY A 88 -13.91 -0.19 -4.05
CA GLY A 88 -12.79 -1.00 -4.53
C GLY A 88 -11.57 -0.79 -3.64
N PRO A 89 -10.38 -1.35 -3.96
CA PRO A 89 -9.18 -0.95 -3.27
C PRO A 89 -8.99 0.55 -3.50
N HIS A 90 -9.35 1.37 -2.50
CA HIS A 90 -8.85 2.72 -2.38
C HIS A 90 -7.35 2.59 -2.59
N ARG A 91 -6.89 3.19 -3.69
CA ARG A 91 -5.54 3.11 -4.21
C ARG A 91 -4.57 3.17 -3.04
N LEU A 92 -4.09 2.00 -2.61
CA LEU A 92 -2.86 1.89 -1.88
C LEU A 92 -1.84 2.42 -2.89
N LYS A 93 -1.66 3.75 -2.92
CA LYS A 93 -0.41 4.31 -3.40
C LYS A 93 0.60 3.60 -2.53
N PRO A 94 1.49 2.76 -3.12
CA PRO A 94 2.53 2.13 -2.35
C PRO A 94 3.18 3.26 -1.56
N CYS A 95 3.21 3.14 -0.23
CA CYS A 95 4.01 4.06 0.56
C CYS A 95 5.41 3.98 -0.09
N PRO A 96 5.95 5.09 -0.64
CA PRO A 96 7.27 5.02 -1.21
C PRO A 96 8.19 4.43 -0.14
N PRO A 97 9.14 3.55 -0.51
CA PRO A 97 10.17 3.14 0.43
C PRO A 97 10.72 4.43 1.01
N SER A 98 10.81 4.48 2.33
CA SER A 98 11.39 5.59 3.06
C SER A 98 12.81 5.85 2.56
N GLU A 99 12.94 6.63 1.51
CA GLU A 99 14.20 7.22 1.09
C GLU A 99 14.48 8.37 2.05
N GLY A 100 15.58 8.21 2.77
CA GLY A 100 16.38 9.31 3.29
C GLY A 100 15.61 10.41 3.99
N ARG A 101 15.59 10.32 5.32
CA ARG A 101 15.48 11.48 6.21
C ARG A 101 16.31 12.66 5.68
N GLN A 102 15.67 13.62 5.03
CA GLN A 102 16.24 14.95 4.79
C GLN A 102 15.68 15.87 5.86
N VAL A 103 16.58 16.23 6.78
CA VAL A 103 16.39 17.33 7.72
C VAL A 103 16.43 18.62 6.90
N ASP A 104 15.40 19.43 7.06
CA ASP A 104 15.27 20.77 6.50
C ASP A 104 16.35 21.70 7.07
N THR A 105 17.14 22.33 6.20
CA THR A 105 17.72 23.65 6.46
C THR A 105 17.82 24.43 5.15
N GLY A 106 16.91 25.40 4.97
CA GLY A 106 17.24 26.78 4.60
C GLY A 106 17.88 27.07 3.23
N ALA A 107 17.10 27.74 2.37
CA ALA A 107 17.49 28.84 1.49
C ALA A 107 18.91 28.90 0.89
N ALA A 108 19.03 28.71 -0.43
CA ALA A 108 19.83 29.56 -1.31
C ALA A 108 19.65 29.19 -2.80
N SER A 109 19.14 30.15 -3.57
CA SER A 109 19.35 30.31 -5.01
C SER A 109 20.87 30.41 -5.33
N ASP A 110 21.28 30.23 -6.59
CA ASP A 110 22.66 30.33 -7.14
C ASP A 110 23.59 29.09 -7.14
N LYS A 111 23.16 27.97 -7.74
CA LYS A 111 24.12 26.92 -8.19
C LYS A 111 24.02 26.43 -9.63
N GLN A 112 23.06 26.89 -10.43
CA GLN A 112 22.89 26.39 -11.81
C GLN A 112 23.69 27.16 -12.89
N LYS A 113 24.39 28.25 -12.55
CA LYS A 113 25.08 29.06 -13.57
C LYS A 113 26.55 28.68 -13.82
N ARG A 114 27.17 27.83 -12.99
CA ARG A 114 28.63 27.61 -13.04
C ARG A 114 29.07 26.39 -13.86
N GLU A 115 28.25 25.34 -13.97
CA GLU A 115 28.62 24.13 -14.71
C GLU A 115 28.49 24.25 -16.23
N LYS A 116 27.74 25.25 -16.72
CA LYS A 116 27.55 25.46 -18.17
C LYS A 116 28.76 26.15 -18.83
N ASP A 117 29.42 27.07 -18.11
CA ASP A 117 30.54 27.85 -18.64
C ASP A 117 31.83 27.03 -18.80
N GLU A 118 32.04 25.96 -18.02
CA GLU A 118 33.25 25.13 -18.11
C GLU A 118 33.23 24.16 -19.32
N ARG A 119 32.05 23.71 -19.78
CA ARG A 119 31.95 22.88 -21.00
C ARG A 119 32.18 23.69 -22.27
N GLU A 120 31.73 24.94 -22.32
CA GLU A 120 31.92 25.82 -23.49
C GLU A 120 33.37 26.25 -23.69
N ALA A 121 34.15 26.35 -22.60
CA ALA A 121 35.58 26.68 -22.67
C ALA A 121 36.44 25.53 -23.23
N MET A 122 36.00 24.27 -23.10
CA MET A 122 36.75 23.11 -23.58
C MET A 122 36.63 22.90 -25.11
N GLU A 123 35.51 23.33 -25.71
CA GLU A 123 35.24 23.19 -27.14
C GLU A 123 35.97 24.26 -27.98
N LYS A 124 36.10 25.49 -27.48
CA LYS A 124 36.83 26.57 -28.16
C LYS A 124 38.35 26.37 -28.21
N GLY A 125 38.89 25.35 -27.53
CA GLY A 125 40.33 25.11 -27.40
C GLY A 125 40.95 24.14 -28.41
N MET A 126 40.16 23.40 -29.20
CA MET A 126 40.72 22.40 -30.14
C MET A 126 40.65 22.91 -31.58
N GLY A 127 41.75 23.52 -32.01
CA GLY A 127 41.97 23.99 -33.37
C GLY A 127 41.88 22.87 -34.43
N SER A 128 41.47 23.27 -35.62
CA SER A 128 41.33 22.46 -36.82
C SER A 128 42.64 21.77 -37.24
N ILE A 129 42.66 20.45 -37.26
CA ILE A 129 43.68 19.66 -37.96
C ILE A 129 42.98 18.85 -39.05
N ALA A 130 43.24 19.23 -40.30
CA ALA A 130 42.87 18.46 -41.47
C ALA A 130 43.94 17.38 -41.68
N ILE A 131 43.53 16.10 -41.69
CA ILE A 131 44.35 15.00 -42.21
C ILE A 131 43.60 14.42 -43.39
N SER A 132 43.99 14.85 -44.58
CA SER A 132 43.67 14.15 -45.82
C SER A 132 44.76 13.12 -46.09
N THR A 133 44.41 11.84 -46.19
CA THR A 133 45.09 10.85 -47.05
C THR A 133 44.29 9.54 -47.07
N ASP A 134 43.64 9.27 -48.19
CA ASP A 134 43.26 7.93 -48.67
C ASP A 134 44.27 7.51 -49.76
N PRO A 135 44.27 6.28 -50.32
CA PRO A 135 43.76 4.98 -49.84
C PRO A 135 44.74 3.81 -50.11
N LYS A 136 44.60 2.63 -49.46
CA LYS A 136 45.01 1.37 -50.12
C LYS A 136 44.37 0.08 -49.57
N LEU A 137 43.50 -0.47 -50.43
CA LEU A 137 43.29 -1.89 -50.80
C LEU A 137 43.60 -3.02 -49.80
N GLY A 138 42.58 -3.86 -49.57
CA GLY A 138 42.72 -5.24 -49.08
C GLY A 138 41.40 -6.02 -49.16
N LYS A 139 41.30 -6.89 -50.17
CA LYS A 139 40.10 -7.65 -50.62
C LYS A 139 39.56 -8.70 -49.62
N HIS A 140 38.23 -8.75 -49.49
CA HIS A 140 37.23 -9.87 -49.56
C HIS A 140 37.74 -11.35 -49.58
N PRO A 141 36.91 -12.41 -49.27
CA PRO A 141 35.43 -12.47 -49.36
C PRO A 141 34.60 -13.36 -48.39
N LEU A 142 33.28 -13.07 -48.36
CA LEU A 142 32.07 -13.95 -48.36
C LEU A 142 31.96 -15.19 -47.43
N SER A 143 30.82 -15.29 -46.73
CA SER A 143 29.66 -16.11 -47.20
C SER A 143 28.41 -15.99 -46.30
N SER A 144 27.30 -15.46 -46.83
CA SER A 144 25.91 -15.93 -46.59
C SER A 144 25.65 -17.15 -47.52
N PRO A 145 24.49 -17.86 -47.59
CA PRO A 145 23.13 -17.64 -47.04
C PRO A 145 22.49 -18.95 -46.45
N ASN A 146 21.28 -19.01 -45.89
CA ASN A 146 19.96 -19.23 -46.51
C ASN A 146 19.01 -19.69 -45.35
N LYS A 147 17.80 -19.16 -45.14
CA LYS A 147 16.52 -19.33 -45.87
C LYS A 147 15.62 -20.45 -45.31
N ALA A 148 14.52 -20.00 -44.68
CA ALA A 148 13.13 -20.49 -44.65
C ALA A 148 12.77 -21.99 -44.63
N SER A 149 11.80 -22.35 -43.77
CA SER A 149 10.52 -23.07 -44.07
C SER A 149 9.82 -23.44 -42.74
N LYS A 150 8.60 -22.96 -42.44
CA LYS A 150 7.23 -23.45 -42.81
C LYS A 150 6.73 -24.68 -42.02
N ALA A 151 5.48 -24.53 -41.52
CA ALA A 151 4.43 -25.54 -41.28
C ALA A 151 4.70 -26.57 -40.13
N ALA A 152 3.73 -27.19 -39.45
CA ALA A 152 2.28 -27.07 -39.29
C ALA A 152 1.84 -27.98 -38.11
N VAL A 153 0.70 -27.66 -37.49
CA VAL A 153 -0.41 -28.52 -36.98
C VAL A 153 -0.13 -29.98 -36.59
N THR A 154 -0.59 -30.38 -35.38
CA THR A 154 -1.47 -31.53 -35.03
C THR A 154 -1.43 -31.78 -33.51
N SER A 155 -2.50 -31.53 -32.76
CA SER A 155 -3.50 -32.52 -32.27
C SER A 155 -2.93 -33.78 -31.62
N SER A 156 -3.27 -34.05 -30.35
CA SER A 156 -4.09 -35.21 -29.97
C SER A 156 -4.08 -35.44 -28.45
N SER A 157 -5.28 -35.67 -27.94
CA SER A 157 -5.66 -36.08 -26.59
C SER A 157 -5.00 -37.38 -26.12
N ARG A 158 -4.84 -37.50 -24.80
CA ARG A 158 -5.20 -38.68 -24.00
C ARG A 158 -5.38 -38.28 -22.54
#